data_AF-A0AAD7C055-F1
#
_entry.id   AF-A0AAD7C055-F1
#
_cell.length_a   1.000
_cell.length_b   1.000
_cell.length_c   1.000
_cell.angle_alpha   90.00
_cell.angle_beta   90.00
_cell.angle_gamma   90.00
#
_symmetry.space_group_name_H-M   'P 1'
#
loop_
_entity.id
_entity.type
_entity.pdbx_description
1 polymer ?
#
loop_
_entity_poly.entity_id
_entity_poly.type
_entity_poly.pdbx_seq_one_letter_code
_entity_poly.pdbx_strand_id
1 'polypeptide(L)'
;MTTLTPSTLPEYITYRFRNRLVYVRPASTYETALDVAQKEFAELSTVPRENISLNTAAMINKQDPPVVVRISESAWGATMARQQSGGVIDIGVSESDLLPPTYAHLSEPTSGAETKVVPADVTGVSALSPSSPSQRKMSGRQWKGRWFQWCF
;
A
#
# COMPACT_ATOMS: atom_id res chain seq x y z
N MET A 1 4.09 -11.14 -40.60
CA MET A 1 3.46 -9.80 -40.57
C MET A 1 2.73 -9.70 -39.24
N THR A 2 3.33 -9.02 -38.27
CA THR A 2 2.79 -8.91 -36.90
C THR A 2 1.93 -7.65 -36.84
N THR A 3 0.62 -7.81 -36.82
CA THR A 3 -0.34 -6.70 -36.77
C THR A 3 -0.27 -6.07 -35.38
N LEU A 4 0.25 -4.84 -35.29
CA LEU A 4 0.21 -4.05 -34.06
C LEU A 4 -1.25 -3.61 -33.83
N THR A 5 -1.89 -4.21 -32.83
CA THR A 5 -3.27 -3.88 -32.43
C THR A 5 -3.36 -2.41 -32.01
N PRO A 6 -4.40 -1.67 -32.42
CA PRO A 6 -4.59 -0.30 -31.96
C PRO A 6 -4.74 -0.30 -30.44
N SER A 7 -4.06 0.63 -29.78
CA SER A 7 -4.16 0.92 -28.35
C SER A 7 -5.57 1.45 -28.04
N THR A 8 -6.56 0.57 -28.10
CA THR A 8 -7.95 0.88 -27.75
C THR A 8 -8.09 0.81 -26.25
N LEU A 9 -8.56 1.90 -25.64
CA LEU A 9 -9.02 1.90 -24.26
C LEU A 9 -9.99 0.72 -24.04
N PRO A 10 -10.06 0.14 -22.84
CA PRO A 10 -11.00 -0.92 -22.53
C PRO A 10 -12.44 -0.44 -22.77
N GLU A 11 -13.31 -1.35 -23.16
CA GLU A 11 -14.72 -1.01 -23.43
C GLU A 11 -15.46 -0.63 -22.14
N TYR A 12 -15.12 -1.33 -21.04
CA TYR A 12 -15.64 -1.10 -19.71
C TYR A 12 -14.60 -1.46 -18.65
N ILE A 13 -14.70 -0.81 -17.50
CA ILE A 13 -13.93 -1.11 -16.28
C ILE A 13 -14.91 -1.26 -15.12
N THR A 14 -14.42 -1.75 -13.99
CA THR A 14 -15.22 -1.93 -12.79
C THR A 14 -14.71 -1.04 -11.69
N TYR A 15 -15.54 -0.16 -11.14
CA TYR A 15 -15.23 0.56 -9.92
C TYR A 15 -15.64 -0.26 -8.71
N ARG A 16 -14.72 -0.37 -7.74
CA ARG A 16 -14.96 -1.03 -6.46
C ARG A 16 -14.87 -0.01 -5.34
N PHE A 17 -15.92 0.11 -4.55
CA PHE A 17 -15.91 0.87 -3.30
C PHE A 17 -16.55 0.03 -2.20
N ARG A 18 -15.81 -0.21 -1.10
CA ARG A 18 -16.22 -1.10 -0.01
C ARG A 18 -16.60 -2.49 -0.55
N ASN A 19 -17.86 -2.90 -0.42
CA ASN A 19 -18.40 -4.17 -0.90
C ASN A 19 -19.25 -4.03 -2.18
N ARG A 20 -19.16 -2.89 -2.88
CA ARG A 20 -19.96 -2.60 -4.08
C ARG A 20 -19.06 -2.49 -5.30
N LEU A 21 -19.55 -3.04 -6.42
CA LEU A 21 -18.91 -3.05 -7.73
C LEU A 21 -19.88 -2.46 -8.75
N VAL A 22 -19.39 -1.58 -9.62
CA VAL A 22 -20.17 -0.94 -10.68
C VAL A 22 -19.37 -0.98 -11.97
N TYR A 23 -19.98 -1.48 -13.05
CA TYR A 23 -19.39 -1.41 -14.39
C TYR A 23 -19.59 -0.02 -14.97
N VAL A 24 -18.52 0.60 -15.42
CA VAL A 24 -18.52 1.94 -15.99
C VAL A 24 -17.69 1.97 -17.27
N ARG A 25 -18.00 2.92 -18.17
CA ARG A 25 -17.09 3.23 -19.26
C ARG A 25 -15.88 3.98 -18.70
N PRO A 26 -14.65 3.69 -19.15
CA PRO A 26 -13.48 4.43 -18.70
C PRO A 26 -13.62 5.90 -19.06
N ALA A 27 -13.38 6.76 -18.08
CA ALA A 27 -13.40 8.19 -18.31
C ALA A 27 -12.12 8.62 -19.02
N SER A 28 -12.21 9.66 -19.87
CA SER A 28 -11.06 10.18 -20.61
C SER A 28 -10.05 10.90 -19.70
N THR A 29 -10.51 11.45 -18.57
CA THR A 29 -9.67 12.18 -17.61
C THR A 29 -9.88 11.66 -16.19
N TYR A 30 -8.90 11.91 -15.33
CA TYR A 30 -8.99 11.53 -13.92
C TYR A 30 -10.14 12.25 -13.20
N GLU A 31 -10.32 13.55 -13.45
CA GLU A 31 -11.43 14.32 -12.87
C GLU A 31 -12.81 13.77 -13.26
N THR A 32 -12.99 13.42 -14.53
CA THR A 32 -14.25 12.81 -14.99
C THR A 32 -14.46 11.42 -14.41
N ALA A 33 -13.38 10.69 -14.10
CA ALA A 33 -13.47 9.42 -13.37
C ALA A 33 -13.97 9.62 -11.94
N LEU A 34 -13.53 10.67 -11.25
CA LEU A 34 -14.01 11.03 -9.92
C LEU A 34 -15.49 11.44 -9.94
N ASP A 35 -15.91 12.21 -10.94
CA ASP A 35 -17.31 12.59 -11.12
C ASP A 35 -18.22 11.37 -11.29
N VAL A 36 -17.79 10.40 -12.12
CA VAL A 36 -18.51 9.14 -12.29
C VAL A 36 -18.53 8.35 -10.98
N ALA A 37 -17.43 8.29 -10.24
CA ALA A 37 -17.40 7.62 -8.94
C ALA A 37 -18.39 8.26 -7.93
N GLN A 38 -18.40 9.58 -7.80
CA GLN A 38 -19.34 10.27 -6.90
C GLN A 38 -20.80 10.11 -7.33
N LYS A 39 -21.06 10.05 -8.64
CA LYS A 39 -22.40 9.82 -9.19
C LYS A 39 -22.92 8.41 -8.91
N GLU A 40 -22.09 7.38 -9.11
CA GLU A 40 -22.50 5.98 -8.96
C GLU A 40 -22.52 5.53 -7.49
N PHE A 41 -21.66 6.13 -6.65
CA PHE A 41 -21.59 5.84 -5.22
C PHE A 41 -22.07 7.05 -4.41
N ALA A 42 -23.36 7.03 -4.00
CA ALA A 42 -23.96 8.11 -3.21
C ALA A 42 -23.17 8.43 -1.92
N GLU A 43 -22.49 7.45 -1.33
CA GLU A 43 -21.63 7.61 -0.14
C GLU A 43 -20.42 8.53 -0.39
N LEU A 44 -19.97 8.63 -1.65
CA LEU A 44 -18.87 9.51 -2.06
C LEU A 44 -19.32 10.92 -2.43
N SER A 45 -20.64 11.15 -2.59
CA SER A 45 -21.16 12.46 -3.02
C SER A 45 -20.88 13.58 -2.02
N THR A 46 -20.75 13.25 -0.73
CA THR A 46 -20.42 14.19 0.35
C THR A 46 -18.91 14.32 0.59
N VAL A 47 -18.11 13.42 0.01
CA VAL A 47 -16.66 13.38 0.21
C VAL A 47 -16.02 14.34 -0.81
N PRO A 48 -15.16 15.28 -0.37
CA PRO A 48 -14.50 16.19 -1.29
C PRO A 48 -13.49 15.43 -2.16
N ARG A 49 -13.29 15.89 -3.41
CA ARG A 49 -12.57 15.13 -4.44
C ARG A 49 -11.12 14.85 -4.07
N GLU A 50 -10.48 15.79 -3.39
CA GLU A 50 -9.11 15.69 -2.86
C GLU A 50 -8.92 14.50 -1.91
N ASN A 51 -9.99 14.05 -1.25
CA ASN A 51 -9.98 12.93 -0.34
C ASN A 51 -10.31 11.61 -1.04
N ILE A 52 -10.61 11.60 -2.34
CA ILE A 52 -10.90 10.40 -3.12
C ILE A 52 -9.66 10.01 -3.94
N SER A 53 -9.25 8.76 -3.79
CA SER A 53 -8.13 8.16 -4.52
C SER A 53 -8.60 7.00 -5.38
N LEU A 54 -8.12 6.94 -6.62
CA LEU A 54 -8.29 5.78 -7.48
C LEU A 54 -7.04 4.92 -7.39
N ASN A 55 -7.21 3.64 -7.09
CA ASN A 55 -6.14 2.69 -6.86
C ASN A 55 -6.33 1.48 -7.76
N THR A 56 -5.23 0.80 -8.09
CA THR A 56 -5.27 -0.49 -8.81
C THR A 56 -4.38 -1.48 -8.08
N ALA A 57 -4.74 -2.76 -8.13
CA ALA A 57 -3.85 -3.82 -7.67
C ALA A 57 -2.78 -4.10 -8.73
N ALA A 58 -1.51 -4.14 -8.31
CA ALA A 58 -0.40 -4.52 -9.16
C ALA A 58 0.39 -5.65 -8.49
N MET A 59 0.72 -6.69 -9.27
CA MET A 59 1.65 -7.72 -8.82
C MET A 59 3.07 -7.30 -9.19
N ILE A 60 3.88 -6.96 -8.18
CA ILE A 60 5.30 -6.62 -8.37
C ILE A 60 6.11 -7.89 -8.58
N ASN A 61 5.87 -8.91 -7.73
CA ASN A 61 6.48 -10.23 -7.82
C ASN A 61 5.41 -11.31 -7.85
N LYS A 62 5.71 -12.45 -8.49
CA LYS A 62 4.77 -13.58 -8.60
C LYS A 62 4.41 -14.25 -7.27
N GLN A 63 5.25 -14.09 -6.26
CA GLN A 63 5.10 -14.75 -4.95
C GLN A 63 4.50 -13.83 -3.89
N ASP A 64 4.50 -12.52 -4.13
CA ASP A 64 4.01 -11.53 -3.17
C ASP A 64 2.51 -11.27 -3.38
N PRO A 65 1.78 -10.89 -2.32
CA PRO A 65 0.41 -10.42 -2.47
C PRO A 65 0.35 -9.18 -3.39
N PRO A 66 -0.76 -8.99 -4.13
CA PRO A 66 -0.94 -7.80 -4.94
C PRO A 66 -0.81 -6.53 -4.08
N VAL A 67 -0.01 -5.59 -4.54
CA VAL A 67 0.17 -4.29 -3.89
C VAL A 67 -0.85 -3.31 -4.46
N VAL A 68 -1.53 -2.59 -3.58
CA VAL A 68 -2.45 -1.52 -4.00
C VAL A 68 -1.64 -0.28 -4.33
N VAL A 69 -1.76 0.20 -5.56
CA VAL A 69 -1.03 1.34 -6.10
C VAL A 69 -2.00 2.45 -6.42
N ARG A 70 -1.76 3.66 -5.89
CA ARG A 70 -2.53 4.86 -6.23
C ARG A 70 -2.20 5.32 -7.65
N ILE A 71 -3.24 5.58 -8.43
CA ILE A 71 -3.14 6.14 -9.78
C ILE A 71 -3.12 7.67 -9.64
N SER A 72 -2.08 8.32 -10.15
CA SER A 72 -2.06 9.78 -10.26
C SER A 72 -2.86 10.25 -11.47
N GLU A 73 -3.30 11.50 -11.45
CA GLU A 73 -3.96 12.15 -12.59
C GLU A 73 -3.15 12.01 -13.88
N SER A 74 -1.84 12.26 -13.81
CA SER A 74 -0.92 12.15 -14.95
C SER A 74 -0.76 10.72 -15.48
N ALA A 75 -0.95 9.71 -14.63
CA ALA A 75 -0.84 8.31 -15.01
C ALA A 75 -2.16 7.73 -15.53
N TRP A 76 -3.30 8.42 -15.31
CA TRP A 76 -4.63 7.91 -15.62
C TRP A 76 -4.75 7.38 -17.05
N GLY A 77 -4.38 8.18 -18.05
CA GLY A 77 -4.48 7.78 -19.45
C GLY A 77 -3.64 6.55 -19.78
N ALA A 78 -2.41 6.47 -19.25
CA ALA A 78 -1.53 5.32 -19.43
C ALA A 78 -2.05 4.07 -18.71
N THR A 79 -2.62 4.23 -17.52
CA THR A 79 -3.24 3.14 -16.77
C THR A 79 -4.45 2.60 -17.51
N MET A 80 -5.35 3.46 -17.99
CA MET A 80 -6.52 3.04 -18.76
C MET A 80 -6.13 2.36 -20.07
N ALA A 81 -5.09 2.81 -20.76
CA ALA A 81 -4.61 2.15 -21.98
C ALA A 81 -4.05 0.73 -21.74
N ARG A 82 -3.55 0.45 -20.53
CA ARG A 82 -3.02 -0.87 -20.14
C ARG A 82 -4.07 -1.76 -19.47
N GLN A 83 -5.15 -1.16 -18.98
CA GLN A 83 -6.19 -1.86 -18.26
C GLN A 83 -6.97 -2.76 -19.21
N GLN A 84 -7.18 -4.02 -18.80
CA GLN A 84 -8.02 -4.95 -19.55
C GLN A 84 -9.51 -4.63 -19.35
N SER A 85 -10.34 -4.97 -20.32
CA SER A 85 -11.80 -4.86 -20.18
C SER A 85 -12.29 -5.66 -18.95
N GLY A 86 -13.05 -5.00 -18.09
CA GLY A 86 -13.50 -5.56 -16.81
C GLY A 86 -12.49 -5.43 -15.66
N GLY A 87 -11.32 -4.85 -15.89
CA GLY A 87 -10.34 -4.57 -14.84
C GLY A 87 -10.93 -3.74 -13.71
N VAL A 88 -10.51 -4.02 -12.48
CA VAL A 88 -11.05 -3.41 -11.26
C VAL A 88 -10.19 -2.22 -10.83
N ILE A 89 -10.84 -1.08 -10.58
CA ILE A 89 -10.26 0.11 -9.98
C ILE A 89 -10.87 0.29 -8.59
N ASP A 90 -10.01 0.36 -7.59
CA ASP A 90 -10.35 0.49 -6.19
C ASP A 90 -10.46 1.97 -5.80
N ILE A 91 -11.61 2.36 -5.27
CA ILE A 91 -11.81 3.71 -4.76
C ILE A 91 -11.48 3.71 -3.27
N GLY A 92 -10.52 4.54 -2.88
CA GLY A 92 -10.13 4.78 -1.49
C GLY A 92 -10.51 6.19 -1.04
N VAL A 93 -10.88 6.34 0.22
CA VAL A 93 -11.12 7.66 0.85
C VAL A 93 -10.06 7.90 1.91
N SER A 94 -9.37 9.03 1.82
CA SER A 94 -8.40 9.49 2.80
C SER A 94 -9.05 10.53 3.71
N GLU A 95 -8.90 10.39 5.03
CA GLU A 95 -9.31 11.41 6.00
C GLU A 95 -8.11 12.34 6.24
N SER A 96 -7.79 13.20 5.26
CA SER A 96 -6.51 13.91 5.25
C SER A 96 -6.47 15.23 6.05
N ASP A 97 -7.56 15.69 6.68
CA ASP A 97 -7.62 17.07 7.17
C ASP A 97 -7.69 17.26 8.69
N LEU A 98 -7.61 16.20 9.50
CA LEU A 98 -7.86 16.33 10.95
C LEU A 98 -6.63 16.22 11.85
N LEU A 99 -5.49 15.75 11.36
CA LEU A 99 -4.31 15.59 12.20
C LEU A 99 -3.14 16.40 11.62
N PRO A 100 -2.62 17.40 12.35
CA PRO A 100 -1.38 18.04 11.96
C PRO A 100 -0.29 16.98 11.84
N PRO A 101 0.66 17.12 10.90
CA PRO A 101 1.78 16.20 10.76
C PRO A 101 2.40 16.02 12.15
N THR A 102 2.32 14.79 12.69
CA THR A 102 2.99 14.48 13.95
C THR A 102 4.47 14.46 13.63
N TYR A 103 5.13 15.60 13.83
CA TYR A 103 6.57 15.67 13.81
C TYR A 103 7.03 14.81 14.99
N ALA A 104 7.39 13.56 14.69
CA ALA A 104 8.15 12.74 15.61
C ALA A 104 9.35 13.59 16.02
N HIS A 105 9.36 13.96 17.30
CA HIS A 105 10.38 14.82 17.90
C HIS A 105 11.73 14.20 17.53
N LEU A 106 12.52 14.91 16.72
CA LEU A 106 13.89 14.54 16.41
C LEU A 106 14.58 14.42 17.78
N SER A 107 14.88 13.18 18.20
CA SER A 107 15.74 12.96 19.36
C SER A 107 17.07 13.58 19.03
N GLU A 108 17.33 14.77 19.57
CA GLU A 108 18.62 15.42 19.51
C GLU A 108 19.68 14.42 20.00
N PRO A 109 20.78 14.20 19.26
CA PRO A 109 21.87 13.41 19.78
C PRO A 109 22.44 14.16 20.99
N THR A 110 22.21 13.63 22.18
CA THR A 110 22.85 14.08 23.42
C THR A 110 24.36 14.02 23.24
N SER A 111 24.93 15.17 22.88
CA SER A 111 26.33 15.48 22.96
C SER A 111 26.65 15.77 24.43
N GLY A 112 27.42 14.88 25.04
CA GLY A 112 27.92 14.98 26.41
C GLY A 112 28.65 13.69 26.74
N ALA A 113 29.98 13.68 26.55
CA ALA A 113 30.97 13.64 27.63
C ALA A 113 31.00 12.25 28.34
N GLU A 114 32.11 11.59 28.58
CA GLU A 114 33.39 12.12 29.03
C GLU A 114 34.42 10.98 28.99
N THR A 115 35.61 11.30 28.50
CA THR A 115 36.81 10.47 28.55
C THR A 115 37.21 10.21 30.00
N LYS A 116 37.33 8.93 30.41
CA LYS A 116 38.08 8.55 31.61
C LYS A 116 39.11 7.47 31.29
N VAL A 117 40.33 7.92 31.06
CA VAL A 117 41.59 7.15 31.15
C VAL A 117 41.88 6.91 32.64
N VAL A 118 42.26 5.70 33.09
CA VAL A 118 43.60 5.25 33.62
C VAL A 118 43.53 3.72 34.00
N PRO A 119 44.60 3.01 34.48
CA PRO A 119 45.24 1.91 33.75
C PRO A 119 45.32 0.54 34.50
N ALA A 120 45.87 -0.44 33.75
CA ALA A 120 46.52 -1.73 34.02
C ALA A 120 46.52 -2.46 35.40
N ASP A 121 46.48 -3.79 35.23
CA ASP A 121 47.05 -4.90 36.02
C ASP A 121 46.21 -5.45 37.21
N VAL A 122 45.74 -6.71 37.11
CA VAL A 122 46.20 -7.88 37.91
C VAL A 122 45.60 -9.18 37.33
N THR A 123 46.47 -10.18 37.22
CA THR A 123 46.33 -11.58 36.78
C THR A 123 45.44 -12.49 37.66
N GLY A 124 44.75 -13.46 37.04
CA GLY A 124 44.19 -14.68 37.67
C GLY A 124 42.78 -14.51 38.27
N VAL A 125 41.81 -15.42 38.16
CA VAL A 125 41.83 -16.89 38.19
C VAL A 125 40.53 -17.42 37.56
N SER A 126 40.59 -18.61 36.94
CA SER A 126 39.46 -19.39 36.40
C SER A 126 38.40 -19.77 37.44
N ALA A 127 37.11 -19.76 37.05
CA ALA A 127 36.12 -20.72 37.55
C ALA A 127 34.90 -20.81 36.60
N LEU A 128 34.40 -22.04 36.45
CA LEU A 128 33.40 -22.52 35.50
C LEU A 128 31.95 -22.39 36.03
N SER A 129 31.02 -22.05 35.11
CA SER A 129 29.63 -22.56 34.96
C SER A 129 28.60 -22.37 36.10
N PRO A 130 27.30 -22.70 35.92
CA PRO A 130 26.38 -22.51 34.79
C PRO A 130 25.01 -21.91 35.26
N SER A 131 24.17 -21.39 34.35
CA SER A 131 22.73 -21.18 34.62
C SER A 131 21.88 -21.19 33.33
N SER A 132 21.11 -22.26 33.13
CA SER A 132 19.81 -22.25 32.41
C SER A 132 18.75 -21.53 33.28
N PRO A 133 17.50 -21.25 32.85
CA PRO A 133 16.77 -21.60 31.60
C PRO A 133 16.03 -20.38 30.97
N SER A 134 15.31 -20.56 29.85
CA SER A 134 13.88 -20.20 29.76
C SER A 134 13.35 -20.37 28.33
N GLN A 135 12.35 -21.24 28.22
CA GLN A 135 11.54 -21.43 27.03
C GLN A 135 10.69 -20.18 26.74
N ARG A 136 10.61 -19.79 25.46
CA ARG A 136 9.42 -19.09 24.95
C ARG A 136 8.98 -19.69 23.62
N LYS A 137 8.03 -20.63 23.74
CA LYS A 137 7.07 -20.99 22.70
C LYS A 137 6.36 -19.71 22.23
N MET A 138 6.54 -19.32 20.97
CA MET A 138 5.59 -18.43 20.31
C MET A 138 4.75 -19.25 19.33
N SER A 139 3.53 -19.57 19.76
CA SER A 139 2.41 -19.94 18.91
C SER A 139 1.95 -18.71 18.13
N GLY A 140 2.47 -18.55 16.91
CA GLY A 140 2.04 -17.54 15.95
C GLY A 140 0.97 -18.10 15.02
N ARG A 141 -0.21 -17.51 15.07
CA ARG A 141 -1.45 -17.95 14.41
C ARG A 141 -1.31 -17.97 12.89
N GLN A 142 -1.67 -19.11 12.32
CA GLN A 142 -1.78 -19.38 10.90
C GLN A 142 -2.98 -18.62 10.32
N TRP A 143 -2.75 -17.50 9.63
CA TRP A 143 -3.76 -16.84 8.81
C TRP A 143 -3.82 -17.56 7.45
N LYS A 144 -4.67 -18.58 7.33
CA LYS A 144 -5.07 -19.16 6.04
C LYS A 144 -6.19 -18.30 5.44
N GLY A 145 -5.82 -17.16 4.85
CA GLY A 145 -6.70 -16.39 3.96
C GLY A 145 -6.58 -16.94 2.54
N ARG A 146 -7.44 -17.91 2.21
CA ARG A 146 -7.55 -18.52 0.88
C ARG A 146 -8.27 -17.52 -0.03
N TRP A 147 -7.58 -16.89 -0.98
CA TRP A 147 -8.21 -16.10 -2.05
C TRP A 147 -7.78 -16.64 -3.41
N PHE A 148 -8.79 -16.76 -4.27
CA PHE A 148 -8.77 -17.51 -5.51
C PHE A 148 -7.91 -16.85 -6.58
N GLN A 149 -7.14 -17.70 -7.24
CA GLN A 149 -6.37 -17.45 -8.44
C GLN A 149 -7.32 -17.45 -9.64
N TRP A 150 -7.38 -16.36 -10.39
CA TRP A 150 -7.80 -16.40 -11.78
C TRP A 150 -6.57 -16.08 -12.63
N CYS A 151 -6.02 -17.13 -13.21
CA CYS A 151 -5.15 -17.06 -14.38
C CYS A 151 -6.06 -17.02 -15.61
N PHE A 152 -5.83 -16.09 -16.53
CA PHE A 152 -5.79 -16.32 -17.98
C PHE A 152 -5.01 -15.18 -18.64
#